data_AF-A0A967JMA6-F1
#
_entry.id   AF-A0A967JMA6-F1
#
_cell.length_a   1.000
_cell.length_b   1.000
_cell.length_c   1.000
_cell.angle_alpha   90.00
_cell.angle_beta   90.00
_cell.angle_gamma   90.00
#
_symmetry.space_group_name_H-M   'P 1'
#
loop_
_entity.id
_entity.type
_entity.pdbx_description
1 polymer ?
#
loop_
_entity_poly.entity_id
_entity_poly.type
_entity_poly.pdbx_seq_one_letter_code
_entity_poly.pdbx_strand_id
1 'polypeptide(L)' 'QESMALNRIRAGAVIMAGSGMCTGGRVRHHLRHNLAHPDCSVIFVGYAAEGTLARIIIDGAREVKLFGREI' A
#
# COMPACT_ATOMS: atom_id res chain seq x y z
N GLN A 1 -1.02 17.71 1.94
CA GLN A 1 -2.40 17.81 1.43
C GLN A 1 -2.52 17.19 0.02
N GLU A 2 -1.56 17.45 -0.88
CA GLU A 2 -1.54 16.92 -2.26
C GLU A 2 -1.63 15.38 -2.37
N SER A 3 -0.87 14.63 -1.57
CA SER A 3 -0.91 13.15 -1.62
C SER A 3 -2.27 12.55 -1.25
N MET A 4 -3.05 13.20 -0.36
CA MET A 4 -4.39 12.71 -0.04
C MET A 4 -5.40 12.97 -1.17
N ALA A 5 -5.16 13.98 -2.01
CA ALA A 5 -6.03 14.25 -3.16
C ALA A 5 -5.95 13.13 -4.20
N LEU A 6 -4.79 12.46 -4.33
CA LEU A 6 -4.61 11.32 -5.23
C LEU A 6 -5.54 10.15 -4.91
N ASN A 7 -5.95 9.98 -3.64
CA ASN A 7 -6.90 8.95 -3.24
C ASN A 7 -8.30 9.17 -3.85
N ARG A 8 -8.57 10.31 -4.50
CA ARG A 8 -9.86 10.54 -5.20
C ARG A 8 -9.84 10.04 -6.64
N ILE A 9 -8.67 9.70 -7.17
CA ILE A 9 -8.52 9.21 -8.54
C ILE A 9 -8.91 7.74 -8.58
N ARG A 10 -9.92 7.39 -9.38
CA ARG A 10 -10.44 6.01 -9.45
C ARG A 10 -9.88 5.19 -10.62
N ALA A 11 -9.28 5.83 -11.61
CA ALA A 11 -8.69 5.14 -12.75
C ALA A 11 -7.59 6.01 -13.39
N GLY A 12 -6.62 5.35 -14.04
CA GLY A 12 -5.61 6.02 -14.87
C GLY A 12 -4.49 6.72 -14.10
N ALA A 13 -4.20 6.31 -12.85
CA ALA A 13 -3.09 6.87 -12.07
C ALA A 13 -2.02 5.83 -11.75
N VAL A 14 -0.77 6.28 -11.78
CA VAL A 14 0.39 5.56 -11.22
C VAL A 14 0.89 6.36 -10.01
N ILE A 15 0.89 5.73 -8.83
CA ILE A 15 1.33 6.34 -7.59
C ILE A 15 2.67 5.73 -7.18
N MET A 16 3.73 6.55 -7.13
CA MET A 16 5.01 6.15 -6.55
C MET A 16 5.13 6.71 -5.13
N ALA A 17 5.29 5.83 -4.14
CA ALA A 17 5.37 6.22 -2.74
C ALA A 17 6.42 5.39 -1.98
N GLY A 18 7.19 6.08 -1.13
CA GLY A 18 8.04 5.45 -0.11
C GLY A 18 7.33 5.30 1.25
N SER A 19 7.82 4.44 2.14
CA SER A 19 9.04 3.59 2.02
C SER A 19 8.76 2.23 1.36
N GLY A 20 9.73 1.66 0.65
CA GLY A 20 9.57 0.34 0.00
C GLY A 20 9.24 -0.81 0.94
N MET A 21 9.58 -0.68 2.24
CA MET A 21 9.24 -1.65 3.30
C MET A 21 7.86 -1.41 3.93
N CYS A 22 7.18 -0.32 3.59
CA CYS A 22 5.86 0.06 4.11
C CYS A 22 5.77 0.19 5.65
N THR A 23 6.91 0.42 6.31
CA THR A 23 6.99 0.57 7.77
C THR A 23 6.44 1.91 8.25
N GLY A 24 6.45 2.94 7.39
CA GLY A 24 5.95 4.27 7.70
C GLY A 24 5.75 5.13 6.46
N GLY A 25 5.30 6.37 6.67
CA GLY A 25 5.12 7.35 5.62
C GLY A 25 3.81 7.21 4.83
N ARG A 26 3.74 7.91 3.69
CA ARG A 26 2.52 8.07 2.89
C ARG A 26 2.07 6.79 2.19
N VAL A 27 2.99 5.86 1.91
CA VAL A 27 2.67 4.56 1.29
C VAL A 27 1.59 3.80 2.08
N ARG A 28 1.61 3.86 3.41
CA ARG A 28 0.59 3.20 4.24
C ARG A 28 -0.81 3.78 4.00
N HIS A 29 -0.92 5.08 3.76
CA HIS A 29 -2.21 5.71 3.45
C HIS A 29 -2.72 5.31 2.05
N HIS A 30 -1.82 5.20 1.08
CA HIS A 30 -2.16 4.71 -0.26
C HIS A 30 -2.56 3.24 -0.24
N LEU A 31 -1.83 2.37 0.49
CA LEU A 31 -2.20 0.97 0.67
C LEU A 31 -3.57 0.83 1.35
N ARG A 32 -3.81 1.57 2.44
CA ARG A 32 -5.10 1.55 3.14
C ARG A 32 -6.27 1.89 2.20
N HIS A 33 -6.04 2.79 1.25
CA HIS A 33 -7.09 3.21 0.33
C HIS A 33 -7.28 2.26 -0.85
N ASN A 34 -6.21 1.61 -1.34
CA ASN A 34 -6.26 0.89 -2.60
C ASN A 34 -6.27 -0.64 -2.48
N LEU A 35 -5.82 -1.23 -1.36
CA LEU A 35 -5.72 -2.70 -1.24
C LEU A 35 -7.07 -3.43 -1.37
N ALA A 36 -8.16 -2.82 -0.91
CA ALA A 36 -9.50 -3.41 -1.01
C ALA A 36 -10.14 -3.22 -2.40
N HIS A 37 -9.49 -2.49 -3.32
CA HIS A 37 -10.03 -2.25 -4.64
C HIS A 37 -9.49 -3.30 -5.63
N PRO A 38 -10.36 -4.15 -6.21
CA PRO A 38 -9.92 -5.22 -7.12
C PRO A 38 -9.32 -4.67 -8.43
N ASP A 39 -9.63 -3.42 -8.77
CA ASP A 39 -9.11 -2.74 -9.96
C ASP A 39 -7.71 -2.11 -9.72
N CYS A 40 -7.15 -2.29 -8.52
CA CYS A 40 -5.84 -1.77 -8.14
C CYS A 40 -4.81 -2.88 -8.01
N SER A 41 -3.60 -2.61 -8.52
CA SER A 41 -2.44 -3.50 -8.36
C SER A 41 -1.34 -2.78 -7.59
N VAL A 42 -0.62 -3.53 -6.75
CA VAL A 42 0.55 -3.03 -6.01
C VAL A 42 1.79 -3.75 -6.52
N ILE A 43 2.81 -2.97 -6.88
CA ILE A 43 4.10 -3.48 -7.34
C ILE A 43 5.16 -3.07 -6.33
N PHE A 44 5.84 -4.04 -5.74
CA PHE A 44 6.99 -3.80 -4.88
C PHE A 44 8.27 -3.89 -5.71
N VAL A 45 9.14 -2.89 -5.56
CA VAL A 45 10.45 -2.84 -6.22
C VAL A 45 11.54 -2.93 -5.16
N GLY A 46 12.36 -3.98 -5.23
CA GLY A 46 13.45 -4.26 -4.28
C GLY A 46 13.14 -5.31 -3.22
N TYR A 47 13.98 -5.39 -2.20
CA TYR A 47 13.88 -6.37 -1.11
C TYR A 47 12.94 -5.89 0.02
N ALA A 48 12.09 -6.79 0.52
CA ALA A 48 11.26 -6.58 1.70
C ALA A 48 11.71 -7.51 2.82
N ALA A 49 12.20 -6.93 3.92
CA ALA A 49 12.65 -7.67 5.08
C ALA A 49 11.49 -8.37 5.82
N GLU A 50 11.78 -9.50 6.44
CA GLU A 50 10.83 -10.23 7.28
C GLU A 50 10.22 -9.34 8.38
N GLY A 51 8.94 -9.59 8.69
CA GLY A 51 8.18 -8.79 9.66
C GLY A 51 7.72 -7.43 9.15
N THR A 52 8.13 -6.99 7.95
CA THR A 52 7.61 -5.75 7.35
C THR A 52 6.23 -5.99 6.71
N LEU A 53 5.41 -4.93 6.68
CA LEU A 53 4.12 -4.96 5.98
C LEU A 53 4.30 -5.31 4.50
N ALA A 54 5.36 -4.80 3.85
CA ALA A 54 5.66 -5.13 2.47
C ALA A 54 5.88 -6.64 2.28
N ARG A 55 6.66 -7.28 3.17
CA ARG A 55 6.92 -8.73 3.11
C ARG A 55 5.62 -9.53 3.27
N ILE A 56 4.79 -9.18 4.25
CA ILE A 56 3.50 -9.83 4.49
C ILE A 56 2.60 -9.79 3.25
N ILE A 57 2.54 -8.65 2.56
CA ILE A 57 1.75 -8.51 1.32
C ILE A 57 2.37 -9.35 0.19
N ILE A 58 3.69 -9.31 0.03
CA ILE A 58 4.42 -10.10 -0.99
C ILE A 58 4.24 -11.61 -0.76
N ASP A 59 4.15 -12.06 0.50
CA ASP A 59 3.86 -13.45 0.87
C ASP A 59 2.43 -13.89 0.51
N GLY A 60 1.57 -13.00 0.02
CA GLY A 60 0.22 -13.33 -0.41
C GLY A 60 -0.79 -13.33 0.74
N ALA A 61 -0.55 -12.58 1.81
CA ALA A 61 -1.54 -12.37 2.85
C ALA A 61 -2.87 -11.90 2.25
N ARG A 62 -3.97 -12.58 2.61
CA ARG A 62 -5.32 -12.23 2.16
C ARG A 62 -5.88 -11.00 2.85
N GLU A 63 -5.42 -10.75 4.07
CA GLU A 63 -5.84 -9.63 4.90
C GLU A 63 -4.61 -9.06 5.62
N VAL A 64 -4.58 -7.73 5.78
CA VAL A 64 -3.51 -7.04 6.51
C VAL A 64 -4.05 -5.97 7.44
N LYS A 65 -3.38 -5.78 8.59
CA LYS A 65 -3.75 -4.74 9.55
C LYS A 65 -3.02 -3.43 9.25
N LEU A 66 -3.77 -2.40 8.85
CA LEU A 66 -3.29 -1.03 8.69
C LEU A 66 -4.07 -0.05 9.57
N PHE A 67 -3.35 0.75 10.36
CA PHE A 67 -3.94 1.77 11.25
C PHE A 67 -5.03 1.22 12.17
N GLY A 68 -4.83 0.00 12.67
CA GLY A 68 -5.78 -0.66 13.57
C GLY A 68 -6.99 -1.31 12.89
N ARG A 69 -7.09 -1.25 11.55
CA ARG A 69 -8.16 -1.89 10.78
C ARG A 69 -7.63 -3.01 9.91
N GLU A 70 -8.41 -4.06 9.75
CA GLU A 70 -8.17 -5.12 8.75
C GLU A 70 -8.70 -4.65 7.39
N ILE A 71 -7.97 -5.02 6.35
CA ILE A 71 -8.20 -4.67 4.95
C ILE A 71 -7.93 -5.90 4.11
#